data_AF-A0A553FUW0-F1
#
_entry.id   AF-A0A553FUW0-F1
#
_cell.length_a   1.000
_cell.length_b   1.000
_cell.length_c   1.000
_cell.angle_alpha   90.00
_cell.angle_beta   90.00
_cell.angle_gamma   90.00
#
_symmetry.space_group_name_H-M   'P 1'
#
loop_
_entity.id
_entity.type
_entity.pdbx_description
1 polymer ?
#
loop_
_entity_poly.entity_id
_entity_poly.type
_entity_poly.pdbx_seq_one_letter_code
_entity_poly.pdbx_strand_id
1 'polypeptide(L)' 'MYPYHNKIKQRIKNNELVRYEYVDEYNAIRPCLLLHFSTEPYVRPIRKHRFEEYEKILDRISL' A
#
# COMPACT_ATOMS: atom_id res chain seq x y z
N MET A 1 -2.07 18.13 -4.38
CA MET A 1 -1.46 17.24 -3.36
C MET A 1 -2.50 16.21 -2.97
N TYR A 2 -2.30 14.92 -3.29
CA TYR A 2 -3.22 13.85 -2.84
C TYR A 2 -2.75 13.35 -1.46
N PRO A 3 -3.44 13.69 -0.36
CA PRO A 3 -3.00 13.35 1.00
C PRO A 3 -2.95 11.83 1.26
N TYR A 4 -3.62 11.03 0.42
CA TYR A 4 -3.70 9.58 0.54
C TYR A 4 -2.32 8.89 0.50
N HIS A 5 -1.56 9.06 -0.59
CA HIS A 5 -0.28 8.37 -0.76
C HIS A 5 0.77 8.85 0.24
N ASN A 6 0.78 10.14 0.58
CA ASN A 6 1.68 10.68 1.60
C ASN A 6 1.44 10.03 2.96
N LYS A 7 0.16 9.85 3.35
CA LYS A 7 -0.18 9.19 4.61
C LYS A 7 0.25 7.71 4.60
N ILE A 8 0.05 7.00 3.49
CA ILE A 8 0.48 5.60 3.37
C ILE A 8 1.99 5.48 3.51
N LYS A 9 2.75 6.31 2.79
CA LYS A 9 4.21 6.32 2.90
C LYS A 9 4.69 6.63 4.31
N GLN A 10 4.03 7.57 5.00
CA GLN A 10 4.31 7.85 6.41
C GLN A 10 4.10 6.61 7.28
N ARG A 11 2.96 5.92 7.13
CA ARG A 11 2.65 4.70 7.89
C ARG A 11 3.64 3.57 7.63
N ILE A 12 4.05 3.39 6.37
CA ILE A 12 5.10 2.43 6.00
C ILE A 12 6.41 2.78 6.73
N LYS A 13 6.82 4.06 6.74
CA LYS A 13 8.01 4.52 7.47
C LYS A 13 7.90 4.35 9.00
N ASN A 14 6.68 4.36 9.53
CA ASN A 14 6.41 4.10 10.95
C ASN A 14 6.38 2.60 11.30
N ASN A 15 6.76 1.71 10.38
CA ASN A 15 6.70 0.24 10.56
C ASN A 15 5.28 -0.26 10.85
N GLU A 16 4.25 0.45 10.38
CA GLU A 16 2.86 0.01 10.54
C GLU A 16 2.44 -1.01 9.46
N LEU A 17 3.21 -1.17 8.38
CA LEU A 17 2.93 -2.12 7.31
C LEU A 17 3.26 -3.54 7.76
N VAL A 18 2.28 -4.44 7.73
CA VAL A 18 2.41 -5.84 8.16
C VAL A 18 2.67 -6.76 6.98
N ARG A 19 1.96 -6.56 5.86
CA ARG A 19 2.12 -7.35 4.63
C ARG A 19 1.47 -6.63 3.45
N TYR A 20 1.69 -7.14 2.25
CA TYR A 20 0.99 -6.70 1.05
C TYR A 20 0.64 -7.89 0.16
N GLU A 21 -0.35 -7.73 -0.70
CA GLU A 21 -0.75 -8.74 -1.68
C GLU A 21 -1.26 -8.09 -2.97
N TYR A 22 -1.08 -8.76 -4.10
CA TYR A 22 -1.69 -8.38 -5.36
C TYR A 22 -2.99 -9.17 -5.54
N VAL A 23 -4.09 -8.45 -5.71
CA VAL A 23 -5.42 -9.02 -5.95
C VAL A 23 -5.99 -8.49 -7.26
N ASP A 24 -6.78 -9.32 -7.94
CA ASP A 24 -7.41 -8.94 -9.20
C ASP A 24 -8.41 -7.80 -9.04
N GLU A 25 -9.12 -7.78 -7.91
CA GLU A 25 -10.23 -6.88 -7.60
C GLU A 25 -10.27 -6.58 -6.10
N TYR A 26 -10.39 -5.30 -5.76
CA TYR A 26 -10.81 -4.88 -4.42
C TYR A 26 -11.62 -3.59 -4.50
N ASN A 27 -12.89 -3.62 -4.05
CA ASN A 27 -13.80 -2.46 -4.11
C ASN A 27 -13.82 -1.75 -5.49
N ALA A 28 -14.02 -2.51 -6.57
CA ALA A 28 -14.00 -2.05 -7.96
C ALA A 28 -12.65 -1.48 -8.45
N ILE A 29 -11.55 -1.70 -7.72
CA ILE A 29 -10.20 -1.39 -8.17
C ILE A 29 -9.57 -2.66 -8.75
N ARG A 30 -9.21 -2.61 -10.03
CA ARG A 30 -8.53 -3.70 -10.76
C ARG A 30 -7.38 -3.18 -11.63
N PRO A 31 -6.22 -3.86 -11.66
CA PRO A 31 -5.68 -4.72 -10.60
C PRO A 31 -5.31 -3.86 -9.37
N CYS A 32 -5.30 -4.49 -8.19
CA CYS A 32 -5.10 -3.81 -6.92
C CYS A 32 -3.92 -4.39 -6.12
N LEU A 33 -3.03 -3.51 -5.66
CA LEU A 33 -2.03 -3.85 -4.64
C LEU A 33 -2.62 -3.46 -3.29
N LEU A 34 -2.89 -4.45 -2.47
CA LEU A 34 -3.54 -4.29 -1.18
C LEU A 34 -2.50 -4.28 -0.06
N LEU A 35 -2.40 -3.16 0.66
CA LEU A 35 -1.49 -3.00 1.78
C LEU A 35 -2.23 -3.25 3.10
N HIS A 36 -1.67 -4.10 3.95
CA HIS A 36 -2.19 -4.42 5.29
C HIS A 36 -1.35 -3.73 6.36
N PHE A 37 -2.02 -3.00 7.24
CA PHE A 37 -1.42 -2.25 8.34
C PHE A 37 -1.85 -2.81 9.70
N SER A 38 -1.04 -2.58 10.74
CA SER A 38 -1.34 -2.96 12.12
C SER A 38 -2.31 -2.01 12.82
N THR A 39 -2.52 -0.81 12.27
CA THR A 39 -3.37 0.25 12.81
C THR A 39 -4.57 0.52 11.92
N GLU A 40 -5.63 1.10 12.49
CA GLU A 40 -6.70 1.63 11.67
C GLU A 40 -6.21 2.82 10.84
N PRO A 41 -6.62 2.89 9.56
CA PRO A 41 -7.36 1.89 8.80
C PRO A 41 -6.45 0.76 8.29
N TYR A 42 -6.86 -0.48 8.52
CA TYR A 42 -6.04 -1.68 8.32
C TYR A 42 -5.70 -1.98 6.87
N VAL A 43 -6.53 -1.55 5.92
CA VAL A 43 -6.34 -1.88 4.50
C VAL A 43 -6.24 -0.61 3.66
N ARG A 44 -5.29 -0.61 2.73
CA ARG A 44 -5.09 0.48 1.76
C ARG A 44 -4.89 -0.06 0.34
N PRO A 45 -5.88 0.10 -0.56
CA PRO A 45 -5.74 -0.28 -1.96
C PRO A 45 -4.88 0.74 -2.71
N ILE A 46 -4.00 0.23 -3.57
CA ILE A 46 -3.17 0.98 -4.51
C ILE A 46 -3.57 0.54 -5.93
N ARG A 47 -3.68 1.50 -6.85
CA ARG A 47 -4.04 1.25 -8.26
C ARG A 47 -2.80 0.93 -9.08
N LYS A 48 -2.95 0.13 -10.15
CA LYS A 48 -1.87 -0.32 -11.06
C LYS A 48 -0.85 0.75 -11.43
N HIS A 49 -1.30 1.96 -11.82
CA HIS A 49 -0.40 3.04 -12.26
C HIS A 49 0.53 3.57 -11.15
N ARG A 50 0.38 3.10 -9.91
CA ARG A 50 1.26 3.42 -8.77
C ARG A 50 2.11 2.23 -8.32
N PHE A 51 1.96 1.04 -8.90
CA PHE A 51 2.66 -0.16 -8.42
C PHE A 51 4.17 0.03 -8.40
N GLU A 52 4.74 0.51 -9.51
CA GLU A 52 6.19 0.75 -9.62
C GLU A 52 6.74 1.66 -8.50
N GLU A 53 5.97 2.65 -8.09
CA GLU A 53 6.34 3.55 -6.98
C GLU A 53 6.35 2.82 -5.64
N TYR A 54 5.37 1.94 -5.41
CA TYR A 54 5.25 1.18 -4.18
C TYR A 54 6.23 0.01 -4.11
N GLU A 55 6.47 -0.69 -5.22
CA GLU A 55 7.48 -1.76 -5.33
C GLU A 55 8.86 -1.23 -4.92
N LYS A 56 9.26 -0.06 -5.43
CA LYS A 56 10.52 0.61 -5.02
C LYS A 56 10.62 0.92 -3.53
N ILE A 57 9.48 1.11 -2.85
CA ILE A 57 9.41 1.33 -1.40
C ILE A 57 9.46 0.00 -0.67
N LEU A 58 8.67 -0.99 -1.12
CA LEU A 58 8.53 -2.31 -0.52
C LEU A 58 9.84 -3.12 -0.62
N ASP A 59 10.57 -3.02 -1.72
CA ASP A 59 11.88 -3.67 -1.92
C ASP A 59 12.93 -3.22 -0.88
N ARG A 60 12.74 -2.03 -0.28
CA ARG A 60 13.65 -1.48 0.73
C ARG A 60 13.28 -1.89 2.15
N ILE A 61 12.20 -2.65 2.32
CA ILE A 61 11.70 -3.07 3.63
C ILE A 61 11.95 -4.58 3.72
N SER A 62 12.65 -5.00 4.77
CA SER A 62 12.72 -6.40 5.15
C SER A 62 11.44 -6.72 5.95
N LEU A 63 10.38 -7.14 5.24
CA LEU A 63 9.14 -7.64 5.84
C LEU A 63 9.28 -9.12 6.25
#